data_AF-A0A3A0ESP3-F1
#
_entry.id   AF-A0A3A0ESP3-F1
#
_cell.length_a   1.000
_cell.length_b   1.000
_cell.length_c   1.000
_cell.angle_alpha   90.00
_cell.angle_beta   90.00
_cell.angle_gamma   90.00
#
_symmetry.space_group_name_H-M   'P 1'
#
loop_
_entity.id
_entity.type
_entity.pdbx_description
1 polymer ?
#
loop_
_entity_poly.entity_id
_entity_poly.type
_entity_poly.pdbx_seq_one_letter_code
_entity_poly.pdbx_strand_id
1 'polypeptide(L)'
;MTNKSHANNGNRHHKRGICAISGVELPVRDLVPLSTLRTEVIERIRKDRPDLTEDALIARAEVARYRSLYVEELLLAEHGELSQLDRQVSESIARHDLIAKNIEESYVDRRTFGEKLSDRITAFGGSWMFLILFAMALAIWITINSKFGADRSFDPYPFILLNLLLSCLAAVQAPIILMSQNRAAERDRLRSENDYRVNLKAELEIRHLHEKLDHLIARQWERLAEIQKLQIDMMQDNLRPRQ
;
A
#
# COMPACT_ATOMS: atom_id res chain seq x y z
N MET A 1 -45.57 15.98 46.80
CA MET A 1 -45.03 16.18 45.43
C MET A 1 -43.62 15.60 45.40
N THR A 2 -43.45 14.29 45.26
CA THR A 2 -43.15 13.60 43.98
C THR A 2 -42.03 14.26 43.19
N ASN A 3 -40.81 13.72 43.23
CA ASN A 3 -40.26 13.06 42.04
C ASN A 3 -39.03 12.19 42.38
N LYS A 4 -39.03 11.00 41.79
CA LYS A 4 -37.97 9.99 41.81
C LYS A 4 -36.76 10.48 41.01
N SER A 5 -35.57 10.03 41.40
CA SER A 5 -34.58 9.64 40.39
C SER A 5 -33.82 8.43 40.93
N HIS A 6 -34.30 7.26 40.52
CA HIS A 6 -33.61 6.00 40.71
C HIS A 6 -32.30 6.03 39.93
N ALA A 7 -31.16 6.01 40.62
CA ALA A 7 -29.90 5.57 40.04
C ALA A 7 -29.98 4.04 39.84
N ASN A 8 -30.63 3.63 38.74
CA ASN A 8 -30.63 2.26 38.27
C ASN A 8 -29.25 1.98 37.66
N ASN A 9 -28.34 1.45 38.47
CA ASN A 9 -27.04 0.93 38.05
C ASN A 9 -27.28 -0.33 37.20
N GLY A 10 -27.62 -0.13 35.93
CA GLY A 10 -27.82 -1.18 34.94
C GLY A 10 -26.49 -1.83 34.61
N ASN A 11 -26.13 -2.85 35.37
CA ASN A 11 -25.05 -3.78 35.08
C ASN A 11 -25.33 -4.48 33.74
N ARG A 12 -24.90 -3.86 32.62
CA ARG A 12 -24.96 -4.47 31.29
C ARG A 12 -23.88 -5.55 31.22
N HIS A 13 -24.20 -6.74 31.73
CA HIS A 13 -23.43 -7.95 31.47
C HIS A 13 -23.26 -8.09 29.95
N HIS A 14 -22.10 -7.68 29.42
CA HIS A 14 -21.74 -7.98 28.04
C HIS A 14 -21.57 -9.49 27.98
N LYS A 15 -22.35 -10.16 27.12
CA LYS A 15 -22.16 -11.59 26.86
C LYS A 15 -20.69 -11.80 26.48
N ARG A 16 -20.03 -12.69 27.21
CA ARG A 16 -18.65 -13.10 26.95
C ARG A 16 -18.67 -14.47 26.30
N GLY A 17 -17.67 -14.74 25.48
CA GLY A 17 -17.45 -16.04 24.86
C GLY A 17 -15.98 -16.41 24.96
N ILE A 18 -15.68 -17.68 24.72
CA ILE A 18 -14.32 -18.21 24.75
C ILE A 18 -13.84 -18.37 23.31
N CYS A 19 -12.64 -17.87 23.03
CA CYS A 19 -11.99 -18.11 21.75
C CYS A 19 -11.55 -19.58 21.68
N ALA A 20 -11.97 -20.31 20.64
CA ALA A 20 -11.65 -21.72 20.46
C ALA A 20 -10.15 -21.98 20.18
N ILE A 21 -9.42 -20.99 19.67
CA ILE A 21 -7.97 -21.09 19.41
C ILE A 21 -7.14 -20.75 20.65
N SER A 22 -7.29 -19.54 21.20
CA SER A 22 -6.47 -19.04 22.31
C SER A 22 -6.98 -19.41 23.70
N GLY A 23 -8.23 -19.88 23.84
CA GLY A 23 -8.86 -20.19 25.13
C GLY A 23 -9.19 -18.96 25.98
N VAL A 24 -8.97 -17.75 25.46
CA VAL A 24 -9.20 -16.50 26.20
C VAL A 24 -10.67 -16.10 26.18
N GLU A 25 -11.19 -15.66 27.32
CA GLU A 25 -12.56 -15.16 27.45
C GLU A 25 -12.66 -13.68 27.06
N LEU A 26 -13.39 -13.38 25.98
CA LEU A 26 -13.51 -12.05 25.38
C LEU A 26 -14.97 -11.62 25.27
N PRO A 27 -15.25 -10.30 25.16
CA PRO A 27 -16.57 -9.82 24.79
C PRO A 27 -17.01 -10.40 23.43
N VAL A 28 -18.28 -10.79 23.29
CA VAL A 28 -18.79 -11.40 22.04
C VAL A 28 -18.55 -10.54 20.78
N ARG A 29 -18.48 -9.20 20.91
CA ARG A 29 -18.14 -8.29 19.79
C ARG A 29 -16.75 -8.53 19.18
N ASP A 30 -15.83 -9.06 19.98
CA ASP A 30 -14.43 -9.30 19.62
C ASP A 30 -14.21 -10.75 19.16
N LEU A 31 -15.28 -11.54 19.12
CA LEU A 31 -15.32 -12.90 18.60
C LEU A 31 -16.03 -12.93 17.25
N VAL A 32 -15.56 -13.80 16.36
CA VAL A 32 -16.09 -14.01 15.02
C VAL A 32 -16.31 -15.52 14.83
N PRO A 33 -17.49 -15.96 14.35
CA PRO A 33 -17.71 -17.36 14.00
C PRO A 33 -16.79 -17.79 12.86
N LEU A 34 -16.25 -19.01 12.93
CA LEU A 34 -15.36 -19.57 11.89
C LEU A 34 -16.05 -19.56 10.50
N SER A 35 -17.34 -19.88 10.42
CA SER A 35 -18.15 -19.86 9.19
C SER A 35 -18.24 -18.50 8.47
N THR A 36 -17.94 -17.39 9.17
CA THR A 36 -17.98 -16.04 8.57
C THR A 36 -16.64 -15.64 7.94
N LEU A 37 -15.57 -16.43 8.16
CA LEU A 37 -14.25 -16.17 7.61
C LEU A 37 -14.16 -16.58 6.13
N ARG A 38 -13.13 -16.11 5.44
CA ARG A 38 -12.86 -16.53 4.05
C ARG A 38 -12.32 -17.97 4.06
N THR A 39 -12.65 -18.76 3.03
CA THR A 39 -12.33 -20.19 2.94
C THR A 39 -10.85 -20.47 3.17
N GLU A 40 -9.97 -19.66 2.59
CA GLU A 40 -8.51 -19.77 2.66
C GLU A 40 -8.00 -19.67 4.11
N VAL A 41 -8.59 -18.74 4.86
CA VAL A 41 -8.24 -18.53 6.28
C VAL A 41 -8.78 -19.68 7.12
N ILE A 42 -9.95 -20.22 6.79
CA ILE A 42 -10.53 -21.39 7.45
C ILE A 42 -9.64 -22.62 7.23
N GLU A 43 -9.25 -22.90 5.99
CA GLU A 43 -8.35 -24.01 5.65
C GLU A 43 -7.01 -23.87 6.35
N ARG A 44 -6.44 -22.66 6.40
CA ARG A 44 -5.19 -22.42 7.13
C ARG A 44 -5.33 -22.65 8.63
N ILE A 45 -6.45 -22.24 9.24
CA ILE A 45 -6.73 -22.51 10.66
C ILE A 45 -6.89 -24.02 10.90
N ARG A 46 -7.61 -24.73 10.02
CA ARG A 46 -7.83 -26.18 10.12
C ARG A 46 -6.55 -26.99 10.01
N LYS A 47 -5.55 -26.51 9.26
CA LYS A 47 -4.22 -27.12 9.20
C LYS A 47 -3.54 -27.19 10.58
N ASP A 48 -3.73 -26.18 11.43
CA ASP A 48 -3.18 -26.15 12.79
C ASP A 48 -4.11 -26.80 13.83
N ARG A 49 -5.43 -26.67 13.63
CA ARG A 49 -6.49 -27.11 14.56
C ARG A 49 -7.62 -27.82 13.81
N PRO A 50 -7.47 -29.11 13.47
CA PRO A 50 -8.46 -29.87 12.70
C PRO A 50 -9.74 -30.20 13.49
N ASP A 51 -9.73 -30.01 14.81
CA ASP A 51 -10.80 -30.32 15.76
C ASP A 51 -11.88 -29.22 15.89
N LEU A 52 -11.71 -28.09 15.21
CA LEU A 52 -12.62 -26.95 15.30
C LEU A 52 -13.94 -27.17 14.54
N THR A 53 -15.05 -26.92 15.23
CA THR A 53 -16.40 -26.90 14.64
C THR A 53 -16.66 -25.62 13.84
N GLU A 54 -17.59 -25.65 12.88
CA GLU A 54 -17.87 -24.50 12.00
C GLU A 54 -18.46 -23.28 12.73
N ASP A 55 -19.12 -23.51 13.87
CA ASP A 55 -19.69 -22.47 14.72
C ASP A 55 -18.72 -21.99 15.82
N ALA A 56 -17.48 -22.49 15.82
CA ALA A 56 -16.47 -22.11 16.80
C ALA A 56 -16.21 -20.58 16.75
N LEU A 57 -16.21 -19.96 17.92
CA LEU A 57 -15.94 -18.52 18.08
C LEU A 57 -14.43 -18.28 18.14
N ILE A 58 -13.93 -17.36 17.32
CA ILE A 58 -12.50 -17.05 17.21
C ILE A 58 -12.28 -15.56 17.48
N ALA A 59 -11.29 -15.24 18.30
CA ALA A 59 -10.92 -13.85 18.58
C ALA A 59 -10.47 -13.13 17.29
N ARG A 60 -10.90 -11.88 17.10
CA ARG A 60 -10.46 -11.04 15.97
C ARG A 60 -8.94 -10.96 15.84
N ALA A 61 -8.22 -10.92 16.96
CA ALA A 61 -6.76 -10.91 16.98
C ALA A 61 -6.15 -12.23 16.43
N GLU A 62 -6.75 -13.38 16.74
CA GLU A 62 -6.32 -14.66 16.19
C GLU A 62 -6.65 -14.76 14.70
N VAL A 63 -7.84 -14.31 14.29
CA VAL A 63 -8.20 -14.22 12.86
C VAL A 63 -7.20 -13.34 12.09
N ALA A 64 -6.82 -12.19 12.67
CA ALA A 64 -5.80 -11.32 12.10
C ALA A 64 -4.45 -12.04 11.94
N ARG A 65 -4.01 -12.77 12.99
CA ARG A 65 -2.78 -13.56 12.95
C ARG A 65 -2.79 -14.60 11.83
N TYR A 66 -3.86 -15.38 11.72
CA TYR A 66 -4.01 -16.42 10.71
C TYR A 66 -4.09 -15.87 9.28
N ARG A 67 -4.69 -14.68 9.09
CA ARG A 67 -4.64 -13.97 7.81
C ARG A 67 -3.22 -13.58 7.43
N SER A 68 -2.44 -13.07 8.39
CA SER A 68 -1.04 -12.73 8.18
C SER A 68 -0.22 -13.95 7.75
N LEU A 69 -0.37 -15.06 8.49
CA LEU A 69 0.33 -16.31 8.19
C LEU A 69 -0.03 -16.87 6.82
N TYR A 70 -1.31 -16.80 6.43
CA TYR A 70 -1.74 -17.21 5.09
C TYR A 70 -1.07 -16.36 4.00
N VAL A 71 -1.05 -15.03 4.14
CA VAL A 71 -0.41 -14.13 3.17
C VAL A 71 1.10 -14.38 3.10
N GLU A 72 1.76 -14.61 4.24
CA GLU A 72 3.20 -14.93 4.27
C GLU A 72 3.50 -16.27 3.59
N GLU A 73 2.72 -17.32 3.87
CA GLU A 73 2.89 -18.62 3.20
C GLU A 73 2.70 -18.52 1.69
N LEU A 74 1.73 -17.71 1.24
CA LEU A 74 1.51 -17.46 -0.18
C LEU A 74 2.70 -16.73 -0.82
N LEU A 75 3.17 -15.65 -0.20
CA LEU A 75 4.30 -14.85 -0.71
C LEU A 75 5.60 -15.67 -0.71
N LEU A 76 5.81 -16.52 0.30
CA LEU A 76 6.92 -17.47 0.32
C LEU A 76 6.85 -18.47 -0.84
N ALA A 77 5.65 -18.96 -1.16
CA ALA A 77 5.47 -19.91 -2.25
C ALA A 77 5.78 -19.29 -3.62
N GLU A 78 5.50 -17.99 -3.82
CA GLU A 78 5.74 -17.31 -5.10
C GLU A 78 7.15 -16.71 -5.22
N HIS A 79 7.66 -16.06 -4.18
CA HIS A 79 8.94 -15.35 -4.23
C HIS A 79 10.11 -16.16 -3.65
N GLY A 80 9.85 -17.27 -2.96
CA GLY A 80 10.86 -18.10 -2.29
C GLY A 80 11.35 -17.53 -0.94
N GLU A 81 11.42 -16.22 -0.79
CA GLU A 81 11.81 -15.51 0.43
C GLU A 81 10.87 -14.34 0.74
N LEU A 82 10.70 -14.01 2.03
CA LEU A 82 9.91 -12.85 2.45
C LEU A 82 10.78 -11.60 2.57
N SER A 83 10.47 -10.61 1.75
CA SER A 83 10.99 -9.25 1.89
C SER A 83 10.46 -8.59 3.17
N GLN A 84 11.14 -7.52 3.62
CA GLN A 84 10.60 -6.67 4.69
C GLN A 84 9.26 -6.04 4.30
N LEU A 85 9.08 -5.73 3.01
CA LEU A 85 7.86 -5.13 2.49
C LEU A 85 6.70 -6.14 2.52
N ASP A 86 6.97 -7.42 2.24
CA ASP A 86 5.99 -8.52 2.30
C ASP A 86 5.43 -8.68 3.71
N ARG A 87 6.31 -8.67 4.72
CA ARG A 87 5.92 -8.75 6.14
C ARG A 87 5.06 -7.55 6.54
N GLN A 88 5.45 -6.35 6.12
CA GLN A 88 4.66 -5.15 6.38
C GLN A 88 3.26 -5.23 5.75
N VAL A 89 3.17 -5.73 4.51
CA VAL A 89 1.87 -5.91 3.84
C VAL A 89 1.03 -6.96 4.56
N SER A 90 1.60 -8.11 4.88
CA SER A 90 0.95 -9.17 5.65
C SER A 90 0.36 -8.65 6.98
N GLU A 91 1.16 -7.93 7.77
CA GLU A 91 0.71 -7.33 9.02
C GLU A 91 -0.39 -6.27 8.81
N SER A 92 -0.32 -5.50 7.72
CA SER A 92 -1.31 -4.47 7.41
C SER A 92 -2.67 -5.06 7.03
N ILE A 93 -2.66 -6.19 6.32
CA ILE A 93 -3.85 -6.97 5.95
C ILE A 93 -4.47 -7.62 7.20
N ALA A 94 -3.63 -8.13 8.10
CA ALA A 94 -4.05 -8.67 9.39
C ALA A 94 -4.85 -7.64 10.21
N ARG A 95 -4.37 -6.38 10.26
CA ARG A 95 -5.00 -5.31 11.03
C ARG A 95 -6.27 -4.72 10.44
N HIS A 96 -6.64 -5.04 9.19
CA HIS A 96 -7.80 -4.44 8.51
C HIS A 96 -7.78 -2.90 8.54
N ASP A 97 -6.60 -2.29 8.60
CA ASP A 97 -6.49 -0.84 8.50
C ASP A 97 -6.91 -0.41 7.09
N LEU A 98 -7.68 0.67 6.99
CA LEU A 98 -7.97 1.31 5.71
C LEU A 98 -6.66 1.94 5.21
N ILE A 99 -5.83 1.14 4.53
CA ILE A 99 -4.49 1.51 4.01
C ILE A 99 -4.56 2.57 2.90
N ALA A 100 -5.72 3.17 2.63
CA ALA A 100 -5.77 4.44 1.90
C ALA A 100 -5.33 5.60 2.83
N LYS A 101 -4.23 5.42 3.57
CA LYS A 101 -3.55 6.56 4.18
C LYS A 101 -2.80 7.23 3.04
N ASN A 102 -3.31 8.37 2.60
CA ASN A 102 -2.74 9.17 1.52
C ASN A 102 -1.33 9.64 1.94
N ILE A 103 -0.30 8.84 1.64
CA ILE A 103 1.11 9.08 2.05
C ILE A 103 1.58 10.45 1.56
N GLU A 104 1.08 10.89 0.41
CA GLU A 104 1.36 12.19 -0.21
C GLU A 104 0.94 13.35 0.72
N GLU A 105 -0.19 13.22 1.43
CA GLU A 105 -0.74 14.28 2.29
C GLU A 105 0.08 14.49 3.56
N SER A 106 0.66 13.41 4.11
CA SER A 106 1.56 13.49 5.28
C SER A 106 2.95 14.08 4.98
N TYR A 107 3.35 14.17 3.71
CA TYR A 107 4.70 14.65 3.32
C TYR A 107 4.75 16.15 2.99
N VAL A 108 3.62 16.75 2.63
CA VAL A 108 3.57 18.17 2.25
C VAL A 108 3.81 19.10 3.45
N ASP A 109 3.44 18.67 4.65
CA ASP A 109 3.35 19.55 5.83
C ASP A 109 4.65 19.68 6.66
N ARG A 110 5.72 18.96 6.30
CA ARG A 110 6.98 18.93 7.09
C ARG A 110 8.21 19.54 6.43
N ARG A 111 8.07 20.18 5.25
CA ARG A 111 9.24 20.72 4.53
C ARG A 111 9.83 21.96 5.21
N THR A 112 11.13 21.92 5.46
CA THR A 112 11.90 23.04 6.00
C THR A 112 12.04 24.18 4.98
N PHE A 113 12.35 25.39 5.46
CA PHE A 113 12.57 26.55 4.59
C PHE A 113 13.71 26.32 3.57
N GLY A 114 14.78 25.65 4.00
CA GLY A 114 15.92 25.32 3.14
C GLY A 114 15.57 24.37 2.00
N GLU A 115 14.73 23.37 2.25
CA GLU A 115 14.26 22.44 1.21
C GLU A 115 13.36 23.13 0.19
N LYS A 116 12.46 24.02 0.65
CA LYS A 116 11.60 24.82 -0.24
C LYS A 116 12.42 25.76 -1.12
N LEU A 117 13.49 26.36 -0.58
CA LEU A 117 14.38 27.24 -1.33
C LEU A 117 15.22 26.44 -2.34
N SER A 118 15.79 25.30 -1.93
CA SER A 118 16.53 24.39 -2.81
C SER A 118 15.67 23.92 -3.99
N ASP A 119 14.44 23.46 -3.75
CA ASP A 119 13.51 23.04 -4.81
C ASP A 119 13.26 24.17 -5.83
N ARG A 120 13.09 25.40 -5.36
CA ARG A 120 12.85 26.56 -6.22
C ARG A 120 14.10 26.96 -7.02
N ILE A 121 15.28 26.90 -6.39
CA ILE A 121 16.57 27.17 -7.05
C ILE A 121 16.85 26.09 -8.12
N THR A 122 16.60 24.82 -7.82
CA THR A 122 16.76 23.73 -8.80
C THR A 122 15.78 23.87 -9.96
N ALA A 123 14.50 24.18 -9.68
CA ALA A 123 13.50 24.39 -10.72
C ALA A 123 13.82 25.58 -11.63
N PHE A 124 14.36 26.66 -11.06
CA PHE A 124 14.78 27.84 -11.82
C PHE A 124 16.07 27.59 -12.62
N GLY A 125 17.08 26.97 -11.99
CA GLY A 125 18.36 26.64 -12.60
C GLY A 125 18.27 25.59 -13.71
N GLY A 126 17.27 24.70 -13.65
CA GLY A 126 16.98 23.71 -14.69
C GLY A 126 16.13 24.23 -15.86
N SER A 127 15.73 25.51 -15.85
CA SER A 127 14.90 26.08 -16.92
C SER A 127 15.72 26.44 -18.16
N TRP A 128 15.20 26.10 -19.34
CA TRP A 128 15.76 26.52 -20.63
C TRP A 128 15.92 28.04 -20.77
N MET A 129 15.01 28.82 -20.17
CA MET A 129 15.07 30.28 -20.19
C MET A 129 16.24 30.83 -19.37
N PHE A 130 16.55 30.20 -18.23
CA PHE A 130 17.69 30.59 -17.39
C PHE A 130 19.01 30.34 -18.12
N LEU A 131 19.16 29.18 -18.78
CA LEU A 131 20.35 28.85 -19.56
C LEU A 131 20.63 29.88 -20.67
N ILE A 132 19.59 30.29 -21.40
CA ILE A 132 19.71 31.28 -22.48
C ILE A 132 20.09 32.66 -21.92
N LEU A 133 19.44 33.11 -20.86
CA LEU A 133 19.75 34.40 -20.23
C LEU A 133 21.17 34.42 -19.65
N PHE A 134 21.58 33.32 -19.00
CA PHE A 134 22.91 33.17 -18.45
C PHE A 134 23.99 33.20 -19.53
N ALA A 135 23.80 32.46 -20.63
CA ALA A 135 24.70 32.50 -21.79
C ALA A 135 24.78 33.90 -22.42
N MET A 136 23.66 34.61 -22.53
CA MET A 136 23.62 35.99 -23.02
C MET A 136 24.39 36.95 -22.08
N ALA A 137 24.21 36.82 -20.76
CA ALA A 137 24.94 37.62 -19.78
C ALA A 137 26.46 37.41 -19.87
N LEU A 138 26.91 36.15 -20.04
CA LEU A 138 28.32 35.82 -20.28
C LEU A 138 28.83 36.46 -21.58
N ALA A 139 28.07 36.35 -22.67
CA ALA A 139 28.44 36.95 -23.96
C ALA A 139 28.56 38.48 -23.87
N ILE A 140 27.65 39.14 -23.14
CA ILE A 140 27.69 40.58 -22.87
C ILE A 140 28.93 40.94 -22.05
N TRP A 141 29.21 40.19 -20.97
CA TRP A 141 30.39 40.41 -20.11
C TRP A 141 31.70 40.31 -20.89
N ILE A 142 31.83 39.27 -21.72
CA ILE A 142 32.99 39.07 -22.59
C ILE A 142 33.10 40.19 -23.62
N THR A 143 31.99 40.60 -24.24
CA THR A 143 31.98 41.67 -25.25
C THR A 143 32.40 43.02 -24.66
N ILE A 144 31.91 43.37 -23.47
CA ILE A 144 32.27 44.61 -22.77
C ILE A 144 33.77 44.59 -22.43
N ASN A 145 34.24 43.53 -21.76
CA ASN A 145 35.64 43.46 -21.32
C ASN A 145 36.64 43.26 -22.47
N SER A 146 36.22 42.73 -23.61
CA SER A 146 37.07 42.61 -24.81
C SER A 146 37.18 43.94 -25.58
N LYS A 147 36.14 44.78 -25.56
CA LYS A 147 36.14 46.08 -26.28
C LYS A 147 36.87 47.20 -25.53
N PHE A 148 36.88 47.18 -24.20
CA PHE A 148 37.73 48.08 -23.42
C PHE A 148 39.12 47.43 -23.33
N GLY A 149 40.13 48.03 -23.98
CA GLY A 149 41.50 47.49 -23.99
C GLY A 149 42.09 47.28 -22.58
N ALA A 150 43.20 46.53 -22.49
CA ALA A 150 43.79 46.02 -21.24
C ALA A 150 43.96 47.05 -20.11
N ASP A 151 44.19 48.33 -20.43
CA ASP A 151 44.41 49.40 -19.45
C ASP A 151 43.14 49.96 -18.79
N ARG A 152 41.94 49.65 -19.31
CA ARG A 152 40.66 50.11 -18.75
C ARG A 152 39.66 48.98 -18.51
N SER A 153 40.04 47.74 -18.78
CA SER A 153 39.13 46.60 -18.64
C SER A 153 39.11 46.08 -17.21
N PHE A 154 37.91 45.80 -16.71
CA PHE A 154 37.71 45.31 -15.34
C PHE A 154 38.14 43.84 -15.20
N ASP A 155 38.00 43.05 -16.26
CA ASP A 155 38.40 41.64 -16.32
C ASP A 155 39.10 41.35 -17.67
N PRO A 156 40.38 41.71 -17.85
CA PRO A 156 41.12 41.45 -19.09
C PRO A 156 41.24 39.95 -19.39
N TYR A 157 41.37 39.60 -20.67
CA TYR A 157 41.67 38.22 -21.08
C TYR A 157 42.92 37.72 -20.33
N PRO A 158 42.86 36.61 -19.57
CA PRO A 158 41.97 35.43 -19.72
C PRO A 158 40.72 35.35 -18.81
N PHE A 159 40.15 36.47 -18.34
CA PHE A 159 38.91 36.54 -17.54
C PHE A 159 38.95 35.81 -16.19
N ILE A 160 39.89 36.19 -15.31
CA ILE A 160 40.09 35.51 -14.02
C ILE A 160 38.90 35.68 -13.06
N LEU A 161 38.24 36.85 -13.07
CA LEU A 161 37.10 37.11 -12.18
C LEU A 161 35.88 36.32 -12.62
N LEU A 162 35.62 36.27 -13.93
CA LEU A 162 34.55 35.44 -14.50
C LEU A 162 34.77 33.96 -14.16
N ASN A 163 35.99 33.47 -14.31
CA ASN A 163 36.31 32.07 -14.02
C ASN A 163 36.13 31.72 -12.53
N LEU A 164 36.53 32.62 -11.64
CA LEU A 164 36.32 32.46 -10.20
C LEU A 164 34.82 32.44 -9.86
N LEU A 165 34.03 33.35 -10.44
CA LEU A 165 32.58 33.42 -10.23
C LEU A 165 31.90 32.13 -10.70
N LEU A 166 32.23 31.65 -11.91
CA LEU A 166 31.67 30.42 -12.47
C LEU A 166 32.02 29.20 -11.63
N SER A 167 33.26 29.11 -11.15
CA SER A 167 33.71 28.01 -10.30
C SER A 167 33.01 28.03 -8.93
N CYS A 168 32.83 29.20 -8.32
CA CYS A 168 32.08 29.35 -7.08
C CYS A 168 30.59 28.98 -7.27
N LEU A 169 29.99 29.42 -8.38
CA LEU A 169 28.61 29.09 -8.72
C LEU A 169 28.42 27.58 -8.89
N ALA A 170 29.30 26.92 -9.64
CA ALA A 170 29.26 25.47 -9.84
C ALA A 170 29.46 24.69 -8.53
N ALA A 171 30.40 25.14 -7.68
CA ALA A 171 30.68 24.52 -6.38
C ALA A 171 29.46 24.57 -5.43
N VAL A 172 28.68 25.65 -5.45
CA VAL A 172 27.45 25.77 -4.67
C VAL A 172 26.29 25.00 -5.32
N GLN A 173 26.23 24.93 -6.64
CA GLN A 173 25.17 24.22 -7.37
C GLN A 173 25.22 22.71 -7.17
N ALA A 174 26.40 22.08 -7.20
CA ALA A 174 26.55 20.63 -7.08
C ALA A 174 25.86 20.02 -5.83
N PRO A 175 26.07 20.51 -4.59
CA PRO A 175 25.39 19.97 -3.42
C PRO A 175 23.90 20.29 -3.40
N ILE A 176 23.45 21.44 -3.92
CA ILE A 176 22.01 21.76 -4.01
C ILE A 176 21.30 20.78 -4.94
N ILE A 177 21.91 20.50 -6.10
CA ILE A 177 21.41 19.52 -7.05
C ILE A 177 21.37 18.14 -6.39
N LEU A 178 22.46 17.71 -5.74
CA LEU A 178 22.54 16.42 -5.05
C LEU A 178 21.49 16.28 -3.94
N MET A 179 21.29 17.32 -3.13
CA MET A 179 20.25 17.34 -2.10
C MET A 179 18.84 17.23 -2.70
N SER A 180 18.58 17.90 -3.83
CA SER A 180 17.30 17.79 -4.53
C SER A 180 17.09 16.41 -5.17
N GLN A 181 18.16 15.80 -5.70
CA GLN A 181 18.14 14.44 -6.25
C GLN A 181 17.90 13.39 -5.16
N ASN A 182 18.62 13.46 -4.03
CA ASN A 182 18.39 12.55 -2.90
C ASN A 182 16.94 12.63 -2.40
N ARG A 183 16.36 13.83 -2.33
CA ARG A 183 14.95 14.04 -1.95
C ARG A 183 13.98 13.46 -2.98
N ALA A 184 14.26 13.63 -4.27
CA ALA A 184 13.47 13.04 -5.34
C ALA A 184 13.53 11.50 -5.31
N ALA A 185 14.72 10.93 -5.17
CA ALA A 185 14.94 9.49 -5.07
C ALA A 185 14.23 8.88 -3.86
N GLU A 186 14.25 9.56 -2.70
CA GLU A 186 13.54 9.10 -1.51
C GLU A 186 12.01 9.11 -1.72
N ARG A 187 11.47 10.15 -2.37
CA ARG A 187 10.05 10.20 -2.72
C ARG A 187 9.67 9.10 -3.70
N ASP A 188 10.49 8.85 -4.72
CA ASP A 188 10.24 7.83 -5.72
C ASP A 188 10.33 6.42 -5.11
N ARG A 189 11.26 6.19 -4.17
CA ARG A 189 11.34 4.96 -3.37
C ARG A 189 10.05 4.73 -2.57
N LEU A 190 9.58 5.74 -1.85
CA LEU A 190 8.35 5.64 -1.05
C LEU A 190 7.10 5.42 -1.92
N ARG A 191 7.04 6.06 -3.09
CA ARG A 191 5.97 5.81 -4.08
C ARG A 191 6.01 4.37 -4.60
N SER A 192 7.19 3.89 -4.98
CA SER A 192 7.37 2.51 -5.45
C SER A 192 6.99 1.48 -4.38
N GLU A 193 7.36 1.71 -3.11
CA GLU A 193 6.91 0.86 -1.99
C GLU A 193 5.38 0.89 -1.85
N ASN A 194 4.75 2.06 -1.93
CA ASN A 194 3.30 2.16 -1.83
C ASN A 194 2.57 1.46 -2.98
N ASP A 195 3.03 1.68 -4.20
CA ASP A 195 2.47 1.05 -5.40
C ASP A 195 2.57 -0.48 -5.30
N TYR A 196 3.70 -1.00 -4.79
CA TYR A 196 3.86 -2.42 -4.48
C TYR A 196 2.80 -2.91 -3.48
N ARG A 197 2.60 -2.20 -2.36
CA ARG A 197 1.59 -2.59 -1.35
C ARG A 197 0.17 -2.61 -1.94
N VAL A 198 -0.17 -1.62 -2.77
CA VAL A 198 -1.48 -1.54 -3.42
C VAL A 198 -1.66 -2.68 -4.43
N ASN A 199 -0.65 -2.96 -5.25
CA ASN A 199 -0.71 -4.03 -6.24
C ASN A 199 -0.86 -5.41 -5.58
N LEU A 200 -0.07 -5.71 -4.56
CA LEU A 200 -0.15 -6.97 -3.83
C LEU A 200 -1.52 -7.15 -3.15
N LYS A 201 -2.08 -6.08 -2.58
CA LYS A 201 -3.43 -6.12 -2.02
C LYS A 201 -4.49 -6.40 -3.11
N ALA A 202 -4.39 -5.73 -4.26
CA ALA A 202 -5.31 -5.95 -5.37
C ALA A 202 -5.25 -7.40 -5.86
N GLU A 203 -4.05 -7.97 -5.96
CA GLU A 203 -3.85 -9.37 -6.32
C GLU A 203 -4.53 -10.33 -5.35
N LEU A 204 -4.35 -10.14 -4.04
CA LEU A 204 -5.00 -10.96 -3.00
C LEU A 204 -6.53 -10.85 -3.05
N GLU A 205 -7.06 -9.66 -3.34
CA GLU A 205 -8.50 -9.46 -3.51
C GLU A 205 -9.03 -10.15 -4.77
N ILE A 206 -8.30 -10.10 -5.89
CA ILE A 206 -8.64 -10.80 -7.13
C ILE A 206 -8.62 -12.31 -6.91
N ARG A 207 -7.61 -12.86 -6.23
CA ARG A 207 -7.50 -14.30 -5.93
C ARG A 207 -8.71 -14.78 -5.12
N HIS A 208 -9.08 -14.05 -4.08
CA HIS A 208 -10.27 -14.36 -3.27
C HIS A 208 -11.58 -14.26 -4.07
N LEU A 209 -11.68 -13.31 -5.02
CA LEU A 209 -12.83 -13.25 -5.93
C LEU A 209 -12.85 -14.45 -6.88
N HIS A 210 -11.70 -14.89 -7.37
CA HIS A 210 -11.56 -16.06 -8.23
C HIS A 210 -12.03 -17.33 -7.53
N GLU A 211 -11.60 -17.56 -6.29
CA GLU A 211 -12.03 -18.74 -5.52
C GLU A 211 -13.55 -18.76 -5.27
N LYS A 212 -14.14 -17.59 -4.98
CA LYS A 212 -15.60 -17.49 -4.86
C LYS A 212 -16.31 -17.78 -6.17
N LEU A 213 -15.75 -17.33 -7.28
CA LEU A 213 -16.28 -17.62 -8.61
C LEU A 213 -16.24 -19.13 -8.87
N ASP A 214 -15.12 -19.79 -8.60
CA ASP A 214 -14.95 -21.24 -8.78
C ASP A 214 -15.95 -22.04 -7.94
N HIS A 215 -16.12 -21.66 -6.66
CA HIS A 215 -17.13 -22.27 -5.80
C HIS A 215 -18.56 -22.09 -6.33
N LEU A 216 -18.89 -20.93 -6.89
CA LEU A 216 -20.20 -20.70 -7.48
C LEU A 216 -20.39 -21.53 -8.75
N ILE A 217 -19.38 -21.58 -9.62
CA ILE A 217 -19.41 -22.37 -10.86
C ILE A 217 -19.59 -23.85 -10.54
N ALA A 218 -18.83 -24.40 -9.58
CA ALA A 218 -18.96 -25.79 -9.16
C ALA A 218 -20.40 -26.13 -8.73
N ARG A 219 -21.03 -25.26 -7.91
CA ARG A 219 -22.43 -25.43 -7.50
C ARG A 219 -23.41 -25.36 -8.66
N GLN A 220 -23.15 -24.52 -9.67
CA GLN A 220 -24.01 -24.47 -10.86
C GLN A 220 -23.87 -25.75 -11.69
N TRP A 221 -22.67 -26.31 -11.80
CA TRP A 221 -22.43 -27.57 -12.52
C TRP A 221 -23.14 -28.76 -11.86
N GLU A 222 -23.09 -28.87 -10.53
CA GLU A 222 -23.82 -29.91 -9.78
C GLU A 222 -25.33 -29.83 -10.05
N ARG A 223 -25.91 -28.64 -9.98
CA ARG A 223 -27.35 -28.42 -10.26
C ARG A 223 -27.70 -28.80 -11.70
N LEU A 224 -26.85 -28.44 -12.66
CA LEU A 224 -27.10 -28.77 -14.06
C LEU A 224 -27.04 -30.29 -14.30
N ALA A 225 -26.08 -30.98 -13.67
CA ALA A 225 -25.96 -32.43 -13.74
C ALA A 225 -27.17 -33.14 -13.10
N GLU A 226 -27.69 -32.63 -11.99
CA GLU A 226 -28.89 -33.15 -11.34
C GLU A 226 -30.14 -33.02 -12.25
N ILE A 227 -30.31 -31.85 -12.88
CA ILE A 227 -31.40 -31.63 -13.85
C ILE A 227 -31.28 -32.57 -15.05
N GLN A 228 -30.07 -32.76 -15.60
CA GLN A 228 -29.86 -33.68 -16.72
C GLN A 228 -30.18 -35.13 -16.32
N LYS A 229 -29.77 -35.55 -15.13
CA LYS A 229 -30.06 -36.89 -14.62
C LYS A 229 -31.56 -37.14 -14.49
N LEU A 230 -32.30 -36.17 -13.93
CA LEU A 230 -33.76 -36.24 -13.86
C LEU A 230 -34.40 -36.34 -15.24
N GLN A 231 -33.89 -35.62 -16.24
CA GLN A 231 -34.38 -35.73 -17.62
C GLN A 231 -34.13 -37.11 -18.24
N ILE A 232 -32.95 -37.70 -18.00
CA ILE A 232 -32.62 -39.05 -18.46
C ILE A 232 -33.54 -40.08 -17.80
N ASP A 233 -33.72 -40.01 -16.48
CA ASP A 233 -34.59 -40.93 -15.73
C ASP A 233 -36.05 -40.83 -16.22
N MET A 234 -36.57 -39.62 -16.48
CA MET A 234 -37.89 -39.42 -17.06
C MET A 234 -38.02 -40.02 -18.47
N MET A 235 -36.99 -39.89 -19.32
CA MET A 235 -36.99 -40.50 -20.66
C MET A 235 -36.99 -42.02 -20.56
N GLN A 236 -36.20 -42.59 -19.65
CA GLN A 236 -36.13 -44.03 -19.42
C GLN A 236 -37.45 -44.60 -18.90
N ASP A 237 -38.13 -43.92 -17.99
CA ASP A 237 -39.44 -44.35 -17.48
C ASP A 237 -40.53 -44.32 -18.55
N ASN A 238 -40.53 -43.32 -19.44
CA ASN A 238 -41.47 -43.26 -20.58
C ASN A 238 -41.20 -44.33 -21.66
N LEU A 239 -39.97 -44.84 -21.74
CA LEU A 239 -39.56 -45.91 -22.66
C LEU A 239 -39.84 -47.32 -22.10
N ARG A 240 -40.23 -47.45 -20.83
CA ARG A 240 -40.63 -48.74 -20.24
C ARG A 240 -42.02 -49.14 -20.78
N PRO A 241 -42.16 -50.29 -21.45
CA PRO A 241 -43.45 -50.72 -21.99
C PRO A 241 -44.45 -50.91 -20.85
N ARG A 242 -45.61 -50.25 -20.96
CA ARG A 242 -46.76 -50.49 -20.07
C ARG A 242 -47.20 -51.95 -20.25
N GLN A 243 -46.86 -52.80 -19.28
CA GLN A 243 -47.46 -54.13 -19.15
C GLN A 243 -48.91 -54.01 -18.68
#